data_AF-A0A5C9BQF7-F1
#
_entry.id   AF-A0A5C9BQF7-F1
#
_cell.length_a   1.000
_cell.length_b   1.000
_cell.length_c   1.000
_cell.angle_alpha   90.00
_cell.angle_beta   90.00
_cell.angle_gamma   90.00
#
_symmetry.space_group_name_H-M   'P 1'
#
loop_
_entity.id
_entity.type
_entity.pdbx_description
1 polymer ?
#
loop_
_entity_poly.entity_id
_entity_poly.type
_entity_poly.pdbx_seq_one_letter_code
_entity_poly.pdbx_strand_id
1 'polypeptide(L)'
;MTKPSPNIFVADFITQKLAESDKTQCEISQLCGFENANVMTMIKTGKTKLPINRIGPFAKALEVDPAYLLRLVLSEYLPDTWQAIEAVMQTPILSRNEADLICKYRRISGNTDTKADVVDFEDKLAIVAA
;
A
#
# COMPACT_ATOMS: atom_id res chain seq x y z
N MET A 1 16.46 -9.13 -10.82
CA MET A 1 15.59 -8.26 -11.65
C MET A 1 14.17 -8.47 -11.18
N THR A 2 13.69 -7.64 -10.25
CA THR A 2 12.32 -7.71 -9.73
C THR A 2 11.35 -7.40 -10.86
N LYS A 3 10.51 -8.36 -11.23
CA LYS A 3 9.45 -8.15 -12.23
C LYS A 3 8.61 -6.93 -11.82
N PRO A 4 8.26 -6.03 -12.74
CA PRO A 4 7.35 -4.93 -12.42
C PRO A 4 6.03 -5.58 -12.03
N SER A 5 5.61 -5.38 -10.78
CA SER A 5 4.26 -5.75 -10.34
C SER A 5 3.25 -5.08 -11.28
N PRO A 6 2.10 -5.69 -11.60
CA PRO A 6 1.11 -5.04 -12.45
C PRO A 6 0.80 -3.66 -11.87
N ASN A 7 1.16 -2.62 -12.63
CA ASN A 7 1.07 -1.24 -12.18
C ASN A 7 -0.41 -0.83 -12.25
N ILE A 8 -1.18 -1.18 -11.21
CA ILE A 8 -2.54 -0.69 -11.07
C ILE A 8 -2.48 0.81 -10.78
N PHE A 9 -3.22 1.62 -11.51
CA PHE A 9 -3.29 3.05 -11.20
C PHE A 9 -4.08 3.27 -9.90
N VAL A 10 -3.74 4.31 -9.14
CA VAL A 10 -4.41 4.70 -7.89
C VAL A 10 -5.92 4.83 -8.12
N ALA A 11 -6.34 5.42 -9.25
CA ALA A 11 -7.75 5.57 -9.60
C ALA A 11 -8.47 4.22 -9.76
N ASP A 12 -7.82 3.26 -10.42
CA ASP A 12 -8.36 1.92 -10.63
C ASP A 12 -8.42 1.13 -9.32
N PHE A 13 -7.36 1.22 -8.50
CA PHE A 13 -7.31 0.60 -7.18
C PHE A 13 -8.42 1.13 -6.27
N ILE A 14 -8.62 2.45 -6.24
CA ILE A 14 -9.71 3.08 -5.47
C ILE A 14 -11.07 2.66 -6.04
N THR A 15 -11.24 2.62 -7.35
CA THR A 15 -12.50 2.18 -7.99
C THR A 15 -12.85 0.75 -7.60
N GLN A 16 -11.88 -0.16 -7.65
CA GLN A 16 -12.06 -1.54 -7.22
C GLN A 16 -12.45 -1.62 -5.74
N LYS A 17 -11.74 -0.92 -4.86
CA LYS A 17 -12.02 -0.96 -3.42
C LYS A 17 -13.33 -0.30 -3.03
N LEU A 18 -13.77 0.70 -3.78
CA LEU A 18 -15.11 1.27 -3.63
C LEU A 18 -16.20 0.26 -4.03
N ALA A 19 -15.97 -0.56 -5.06
CA ALA A 19 -16.92 -1.58 -5.50
C ALA A 19 -17.00 -2.78 -4.54
N GLU A 20 -15.90 -3.07 -3.84
CA GLU A 20 -15.81 -4.12 -2.81
C GLU A 20 -16.36 -3.66 -1.44
N SER A 21 -16.62 -2.36 -1.25
CA SER A 21 -17.06 -1.81 0.03
C SER A 21 -18.58 -1.84 0.18
N ASP A 22 -19.06 -2.18 1.37
CA ASP A 22 -20.48 -2.05 1.73
C ASP A 22 -20.93 -0.60 1.97
N LYS A 23 -19.98 0.36 1.97
CA LYS A 23 -20.23 1.78 2.24
C LYS A 23 -20.47 2.54 0.93
N THR A 24 -21.40 3.48 0.95
CA THR A 24 -21.65 4.37 -0.19
C THR A 24 -20.48 5.34 -0.40
N GLN A 25 -20.31 5.82 -1.64
CA GLN A 25 -19.31 6.85 -1.96
C GLN A 25 -19.48 8.12 -1.12
N CYS A 26 -20.72 8.48 -0.75
CA CYS A 26 -21.00 9.63 0.09
C CYS A 26 -20.47 9.43 1.52
N GLU A 27 -20.74 8.26 2.11
CA GLU A 27 -20.24 7.92 3.46
C GLU A 27 -18.71 7.89 3.49
N ILE A 28 -18.07 7.28 2.51
CA ILE A 28 -16.60 7.24 2.42
C ILE A 28 -16.03 8.65 2.24
N SER A 29 -16.67 9.49 1.42
CA SER A 29 -16.27 10.89 1.25
C SER A 29 -16.31 11.67 2.57
N GLN A 30 -17.36 11.49 3.36
CA GLN A 30 -17.52 12.11 4.68
C GLN A 30 -16.48 11.59 5.68
N LEU A 31 -16.25 10.27 5.73
CA LEU A 31 -15.23 9.65 6.59
C LEU A 31 -13.81 10.13 6.28
N CYS A 32 -13.53 10.44 5.01
CA CYS A 32 -12.26 11.01 4.59
C CYS A 32 -12.14 12.53 4.83
N GLY A 33 -13.23 13.18 5.25
CA GLY A 33 -13.29 14.61 5.52
C GLY A 33 -13.34 15.48 4.26
N PHE A 34 -13.96 14.99 3.19
CA PHE A 34 -14.28 15.81 2.02
C PHE A 34 -15.66 16.45 2.20
N GLU A 35 -15.72 17.76 2.05
CA GLU A 35 -16.96 18.54 2.10
C GLU A 35 -17.88 18.25 0.90
N ASN A 36 -17.30 17.85 -0.23
CA ASN A 36 -18.03 17.65 -1.47
C ASN A 36 -17.92 16.19 -1.96
N ALA A 37 -19.07 15.51 -2.08
CA ALA A 37 -19.17 14.13 -2.56
C ALA A 37 -18.60 13.93 -3.98
N ASN A 38 -18.55 14.98 -4.80
CA ASN A 38 -18.01 14.92 -6.16
C ASN A 38 -16.51 14.62 -6.19
N VAL A 39 -15.78 14.90 -5.10
CA VAL A 39 -14.33 14.64 -5.00
C VAL A 39 -14.05 13.14 -5.16
N MET A 40 -14.88 12.28 -4.56
CA MET A 40 -14.72 10.82 -4.70
C MET A 40 -14.86 10.37 -6.16
N THR A 41 -15.81 10.93 -6.89
CA THR A 41 -16.00 10.66 -8.32
C THR A 41 -14.83 11.17 -9.16
N MET A 42 -14.25 12.32 -8.82
CA MET A 42 -13.08 12.85 -9.53
C MET A 42 -11.82 12.02 -9.25
N ILE A 43 -11.65 11.50 -8.04
CA ILE A 43 -10.52 10.63 -7.67
C ILE A 43 -10.62 9.28 -8.40
N LYS A 44 -11.77 8.61 -8.34
CA LYS A 44 -11.96 7.30 -8.99
C LYS A 44 -11.84 7.35 -10.52
N THR A 45 -12.15 8.50 -11.13
CA THR A 45 -12.00 8.71 -12.58
C THR A 45 -10.63 9.25 -12.98
N GLY A 46 -9.71 9.42 -12.03
CA GLY A 46 -8.36 9.94 -12.28
C GLY A 46 -8.30 11.44 -12.60
N LYS A 47 -9.41 12.17 -12.56
CA LYS A 47 -9.47 13.63 -12.80
C LYS A 47 -8.81 14.43 -11.69
N THR A 48 -8.67 13.86 -10.50
CA THR A 48 -8.02 14.49 -9.35
C THR A 48 -7.17 13.47 -8.61
N LYS A 49 -5.93 13.84 -8.28
CA LYS A 49 -5.03 12.99 -7.47
C LYS A 49 -5.58 12.83 -6.06
N LEU A 50 -5.40 11.65 -5.47
CA LEU A 50 -5.66 11.42 -4.05
C LEU A 50 -4.70 12.29 -3.20
N PRO A 51 -5.19 13.18 -2.31
CA PRO A 51 -4.31 13.98 -1.47
C PRO A 51 -3.53 13.12 -0.47
N ILE A 52 -2.21 13.31 -0.40
CA ILE A 52 -1.31 12.49 0.45
C ILE A 52 -1.70 12.59 1.94
N ASN A 53 -2.10 13.78 2.39
CA ASN A 53 -2.57 13.99 3.77
C ASN A 53 -3.90 13.28 4.10
N ARG A 54 -4.59 12.73 3.11
CA ARG A 54 -5.87 12.00 3.29
C ARG A 54 -5.71 10.49 3.17
N ILE A 55 -4.51 9.98 2.95
CA ILE A 55 -4.25 8.52 2.80
C ILE A 55 -4.69 7.75 4.04
N GLY A 56 -4.37 8.21 5.25
CA GLY A 56 -4.78 7.53 6.48
C GLY A 56 -6.30 7.37 6.63
N PRO A 57 -7.08 8.47 6.56
CA PRO A 57 -8.54 8.41 6.53
C PRO A 57 -9.10 7.53 5.41
N PHE A 58 -8.55 7.63 4.19
CA PHE A 58 -8.97 6.80 3.05
C PHE A 58 -8.73 5.32 3.29
N ALA A 59 -7.55 4.97 3.80
CA ALA A 59 -7.19 3.61 4.09
C ALA A 59 -8.11 3.00 5.15
N LYS A 60 -8.46 3.78 6.17
CA LYS A 60 -9.43 3.36 7.19
C LYS A 60 -10.83 3.17 6.62
N ALA A 61 -11.30 4.08 5.76
CA ALA A 61 -12.65 4.04 5.21
C ALA A 61 -12.84 2.86 4.22
N LEU A 62 -11.82 2.57 3.42
CA LEU A 62 -11.78 1.46 2.46
C LEU A 62 -11.25 0.15 3.04
N GLU A 63 -10.87 0.14 4.33
CA GLU A 63 -10.29 -1.02 5.02
C GLU A 63 -9.08 -1.61 4.30
N VAL A 64 -8.27 -0.73 3.69
CA VAL A 64 -7.02 -1.08 3.03
C VAL A 64 -5.81 -0.75 3.90
N ASP A 65 -4.70 -1.40 3.60
CA ASP A 65 -3.44 -1.11 4.26
C ASP A 65 -2.94 0.32 3.89
N PRO A 66 -2.73 1.21 4.87
CA PRO A 66 -2.33 2.60 4.60
C PRO A 66 -0.91 2.70 4.04
N ALA A 67 -0.04 1.73 4.37
CA ALA A 67 1.33 1.66 3.91
C ALA A 67 1.38 1.31 2.41
N TYR A 68 0.58 0.33 2.01
CA TYR A 68 0.39 -0.03 0.60
C TYR A 68 -0.23 1.12 -0.21
N LEU A 69 -1.28 1.76 0.31
CA LEU A 69 -1.91 2.90 -0.38
C LEU A 69 -0.94 4.07 -0.52
N LEU A 70 -0.13 4.36 0.51
CA LEU A 70 0.89 5.40 0.45
C LEU A 70 1.96 5.10 -0.59
N ARG A 71 2.48 3.87 -0.61
CA ARG A 71 3.44 3.44 -1.62
C ARG A 71 2.88 3.62 -3.03
N LEU A 72 1.66 3.15 -3.27
CA LEU A 72 1.01 3.26 -4.58
C LEU A 72 0.88 4.73 -5.03
N VAL A 73 0.38 5.59 -4.13
CA VAL A 73 0.21 7.02 -4.37
C VAL A 73 1.54 7.71 -4.69
N LEU A 74 2.59 7.45 -3.90
CA LEU A 74 3.89 8.09 -4.10
C LEU A 74 4.60 7.55 -5.35
N SER A 75 4.53 6.24 -5.62
CA SER A 75 5.12 5.65 -6.82
C SER A 75 4.50 6.17 -8.11
N GLU A 76 3.19 6.46 -8.11
CA GLU A 76 2.52 7.00 -9.29
C GLU A 76 2.65 8.52 -9.41
N TYR A 77 2.45 9.25 -8.31
CA TYR A 77 2.33 10.71 -8.37
C TYR A 77 3.66 11.44 -8.28
N LEU A 78 4.66 10.85 -7.62
CA LEU A 78 5.96 11.45 -7.28
C LEU A 78 7.08 10.39 -7.32
N PRO A 79 7.34 9.72 -8.47
CA PRO A 79 8.25 8.58 -8.56
C PRO A 79 9.67 8.90 -8.07
N ASP A 80 10.23 10.05 -8.43
CA ASP A 80 11.57 10.46 -8.01
C ASP A 80 11.65 10.71 -6.49
N THR A 81 10.60 11.30 -5.92
CA THR A 81 10.50 11.52 -4.47
C THR A 81 10.35 10.20 -3.73
N TRP A 82 9.54 9.28 -4.26
CA TRP A 82 9.38 7.94 -3.71
C TRP A 82 10.72 7.19 -3.69
N GLN A 83 11.47 7.22 -4.79
CA GLN A 83 12.77 6.58 -4.88
C GLN A 83 13.77 7.15 -3.86
N ALA A 84 13.78 8.48 -3.67
CA ALA A 84 14.63 9.12 -2.66
C ALA A 84 14.24 8.72 -1.22
N ILE A 85 12.94 8.65 -0.92
CA ILE A 85 12.44 8.20 0.38
C ILE A 85 12.82 6.74 0.63
N GLU A 86 12.62 5.87 -0.34
CA GLU A 86 12.93 4.44 -0.24
C GLU A 86 14.44 4.21 -0.03
N ALA A 87 15.29 4.97 -0.73
CA ALA A 87 16.73 4.92 -0.55
C ALA A 87 17.18 5.34 0.86
N VAL A 88 16.48 6.29 1.50
CA VAL A 88 16.80 6.76 2.86
C VAL A 88 16.21 5.85 3.93
N MET A 89 15.01 5.33 3.74
CA MET A 89 14.32 4.54 4.77
C MET A 89 14.94 3.16 5.01
N GLN A 90 15.79 2.66 4.11
CA GLN A 90 16.48 1.34 4.16
C GLN A 90 15.56 0.14 4.46
N THR A 91 14.25 0.36 4.55
CA THR A 91 13.20 -0.59 4.89
C THR A 91 12.02 -0.23 4.00
N PRO A 92 11.47 -1.19 3.22
CA PRO A 92 10.26 -0.92 2.46
C PRO A 92 9.13 -0.55 3.42
N ILE A 93 8.19 0.28 2.96
CA ILE A 93 6.94 0.49 3.68
C ILE A 93 6.16 -0.83 3.63
N LEU A 94 6.10 -1.51 4.78
CA LEU A 94 5.50 -2.84 4.93
C LEU A 94 4.00 -2.71 5.16
N SER A 95 3.22 -3.45 4.40
CA SER A 95 1.83 -3.73 4.78
C SER A 95 1.80 -4.57 6.06
N ARG A 96 0.64 -4.60 6.74
CA ARG A 96 0.47 -5.39 7.98
C ARG A 96 0.93 -6.85 7.86
N ASN A 97 0.64 -7.51 6.74
CA ASN A 97 1.01 -8.90 6.53
C ASN A 97 2.51 -9.08 6.27
N GLU A 98 3.15 -8.15 5.56
CA GLU A 98 4.61 -8.15 5.36
C GLU A 98 5.35 -7.82 6.66
N ALA A 99 4.79 -6.94 7.48
CA ALA A 99 5.29 -6.67 8.83
C ALA A 99 5.18 -7.91 9.73
N ASP A 100 4.07 -8.65 9.66
CA ASP A 100 3.91 -9.92 10.37
C ASP A 100 4.94 -10.97 9.92
N LEU A 101 5.22 -11.06 8.61
CA LEU A 101 6.29 -11.90 8.07
C LEU A 101 7.66 -11.55 8.68
N ILE A 102 8.00 -10.26 8.73
CA ILE A 102 9.26 -9.78 9.30
C ILE A 102 9.31 -10.00 10.81
N CYS A 103 8.20 -9.84 11.53
CA CYS A 103 8.11 -10.16 12.94
C CYS A 103 8.34 -11.66 13.21
N LYS A 104 7.74 -12.54 12.39
CA LYS A 104 7.97 -14.00 12.46
C LYS A 104 9.43 -14.34 12.18
N TYR A 105 10.02 -13.71 11.17
CA TYR A 105 11.43 -13.87 10.85
C TYR A 105 12.33 -13.44 12.02
N ARG A 106 12.15 -12.24 12.57
CA ARG A 106 12.91 -11.72 13.72
C ARG A 106 12.80 -12.58 14.96
N ARG A 107 11.62 -13.16 15.20
CA ARG A 107 11.41 -14.09 16.31
C ARG A 107 12.28 -15.34 16.16
N ILE A 108 12.38 -15.88 14.94
CA ILE A 108 13.17 -17.08 14.66
C ILE A 108 14.67 -16.73 14.67
N SER A 109 15.06 -15.59 14.10
CA SER A 109 16.45 -15.13 14.09
C SER A 109 16.93 -14.53 15.41
N GLY A 110 16.11 -14.47 16.46
CA GLY A 110 16.51 -13.87 17.74
C GLY A 110 16.90 -12.39 17.64
N ASN A 111 16.36 -11.66 16.67
CA ASN A 111 16.75 -10.29 16.29
C ASN A 111 18.23 -10.13 15.86
N THR A 112 18.93 -11.21 15.50
CA THR A 112 20.26 -11.11 14.90
C THR A 112 20.17 -10.85 13.40
N ASP A 113 21.24 -10.26 12.85
CA ASP A 113 21.40 -10.00 11.41
C ASP A 113 21.77 -11.29 10.66
N THR A 114 20.85 -12.25 10.73
CA THR A 114 20.96 -13.55 10.07
C THR A 114 20.61 -13.39 8.60
N LYS A 115 21.37 -14.04 7.71
CA LYS A 115 21.02 -14.11 6.29
C LYS A 115 19.84 -15.05 6.10
N ALA A 116 18.82 -14.58 5.40
CA ALA A 116 17.69 -15.40 4.98
C ALA A 116 17.97 -16.01 3.61
N ASP A 117 17.88 -17.34 3.50
CA ASP A 117 17.82 -18.00 2.21
C ASP A 117 16.35 -18.06 1.77
N VAL A 118 16.06 -17.45 0.63
CA VAL A 118 14.71 -17.41 0.06
C VAL A 118 14.64 -18.40 -1.08
N VAL A 119 13.78 -19.41 -0.95
CA VAL A 119 13.55 -20.42 -1.98
C VAL A 119 12.18 -20.19 -2.59
N ASP A 120 12.17 -19.98 -3.91
CA ASP A 120 10.97 -19.79 -4.71
C ASP A 120 10.55 -21.15 -5.31
N PHE A 121 9.30 -21.54 -5.06
CA PHE A 121 8.64 -22.67 -5.69
C PHE A 121 7.44 -22.10 -6.44
N GLU A 122 7.05 -22.65 -7.59
CA GLU A 122 5.90 -22.19 -8.39
C GLU A 122 4.68 -21.83 -7.49
N ASP A 123 4.53 -20.53 -7.19
CA ASP A 123 3.52 -19.88 -6.32
C ASP A 123 3.66 -20.00 -4.79
N LYS A 124 4.81 -20.42 -4.25
CA LYS A 124 5.10 -20.49 -2.81
C LYS A 124 6.49 -19.93 -2.48
N LEU A 125 6.54 -19.09 -1.45
CA LEU A 125 7.79 -18.55 -0.90
C LEU A 125 8.16 -19.29 0.40
N ALA A 126 9.36 -19.88 0.46
CA ALA A 126 9.95 -20.38 1.69
C ALA A 126 11.11 -19.48 2.13
N ILE A 127 11.08 -19.04 3.39
CA ILE A 127 12.16 -18.28 4.01
C ILE A 127 12.82 -19.19 5.04
N VAL A 128 14.08 -19.55 4.79
CA VAL A 128 14.90 -20.34 5.70
C VAL A 128 15.87 -19.39 6.40
N ALA A 129 15.72 -19.26 7.72
CA ALA A 129 16.67 -18.58 8.59
C ALA A 129 17.53 -19.66 9.26
N ALA A 130 18.85 -19.62 9.03
CA ALA A 130 19.82 -20.55 9.63
C ALA A 130 20.54 -19.93 10.83
#